data_AF-A0A9X1NKJ5-F1
#
_entry.id   AF-A0A9X1NKJ5-F1
#
_cell.length_a   1.000
_cell.length_b   1.000
_cell.length_c   1.000
_cell.angle_alpha   90.00
_cell.angle_beta   90.00
_cell.angle_gamma   90.00
#
_symmetry.space_group_name_H-M   'P 1'
#
loop_
_entity.id
_entity.type
_entity.pdbx_description
1 polymer ?
#
loop_
_entity_poly.entity_id
_entity_poly.type
_entity_poly.pdbx_seq_one_letter_code
_entity_poly.pdbx_strand_id
1 'polypeptide(L)'
;MFDPDEGKAADGTIVTGVARSRVPSAFEPVLQAAVQQANGRSLYLYGSVATGHARQGVSDLDLLSVGASGRTAGPELSRQFAGLVRGVEISALTAQDLVGDSDESYGNRVFLRHYCVLLVGPDMAAGQAFPADVRAARGFNGDIAQHVEVWRGALQAGETQGLARRIARKTLLALSGLVSVHDEIWTTDRRTAAARWSKVRPELAAGLEELSLWSEQPIDCSGLEIQTMMDDVVSPIVRDFRSAVGLWN
;
A
#
# COMPACT_ATOMS: atom_id res chain seq x y z
N MET A 1 5.65 -2.64 -0.68
CA MET A 1 5.95 -3.80 0.20
C MET A 1 7.30 -4.33 -0.26
N PHE A 2 8.15 -4.89 0.59
CA PHE A 2 9.32 -5.57 0.03
C PHE A 2 8.88 -6.91 -0.56
N ASP A 3 9.00 -7.04 -1.87
CA ASP A 3 8.75 -8.24 -2.63
C ASP A 3 9.86 -8.37 -3.68
N PRO A 4 10.81 -9.30 -3.53
CA PRO A 4 11.95 -9.43 -4.43
C PRO A 4 11.57 -9.92 -5.83
N ASP A 5 10.36 -10.48 -6.00
CA ASP A 5 9.84 -10.93 -7.28
C ASP A 5 8.90 -9.90 -7.92
N GLU A 6 8.75 -8.73 -7.30
CA GLU A 6 8.04 -7.61 -7.89
C GLU A 6 8.83 -7.01 -9.05
N GLY A 7 8.14 -6.75 -10.15
CA GLY A 7 8.77 -6.11 -11.29
C GLY A 7 7.86 -5.96 -12.49
N LYS A 8 8.50 -5.57 -13.59
CA LYS A 8 7.88 -5.47 -14.92
C LYS A 8 8.36 -6.66 -15.75
N ALA A 9 7.42 -7.50 -16.15
CA ALA A 9 7.70 -8.66 -16.98
C ALA A 9 8.09 -8.25 -18.42
N ALA A 10 8.64 -9.20 -19.18
CA ALA A 10 9.07 -8.97 -20.56
C ALA A 10 7.93 -8.54 -21.50
N ASP A 11 6.69 -8.91 -21.20
CA ASP A 11 5.49 -8.48 -21.92
C ASP A 11 4.93 -7.12 -21.44
N GLY A 12 5.63 -6.47 -20.51
CA GLY A 12 5.26 -5.16 -19.96
C GLY A 12 4.22 -5.22 -18.83
N THR A 13 3.80 -6.41 -18.39
CA THR A 13 2.84 -6.56 -17.29
C THR A 13 3.51 -6.51 -15.93
N ILE A 14 2.71 -6.20 -14.90
CA ILE A 14 3.14 -6.29 -13.50
C ILE A 14 3.30 -7.76 -13.13
N VAL A 15 4.39 -8.09 -12.44
CA VAL A 15 4.62 -9.38 -11.79
C VAL A 15 4.95 -9.15 -10.32
N THR A 16 4.52 -10.08 -9.46
CA THR A 16 4.79 -10.07 -8.02
C THR A 16 5.08 -11.48 -7.53
N GLY A 17 5.62 -11.57 -6.31
CA GLY A 17 5.85 -12.80 -5.58
C GLY A 17 4.63 -13.31 -4.81
N VAL A 18 3.45 -12.74 -5.00
CA VAL A 18 2.25 -13.12 -4.26
C VAL A 18 1.71 -14.46 -4.79
N ALA A 19 1.65 -15.48 -3.94
CA ALA A 19 1.10 -16.78 -4.31
C ALA A 19 0.62 -17.60 -3.11
N ARG A 20 -0.47 -18.35 -3.29
CA ARG A 20 -1.01 -19.24 -2.24
C ARG A 20 0.01 -20.28 -1.76
N SER A 21 0.85 -20.78 -2.68
CA SER A 21 1.91 -21.76 -2.41
C SER A 21 3.09 -21.21 -1.60
N ARG A 22 3.22 -19.88 -1.48
CA ARG A 22 4.29 -19.23 -0.70
C ARG A 22 3.88 -18.90 0.73
N VAL A 23 2.60 -19.03 1.05
CA VAL A 23 2.07 -18.80 2.40
C VAL A 23 2.70 -19.82 3.36
N PRO A 24 3.44 -19.38 4.39
CA PRO A 24 4.03 -20.31 5.35
C PRO A 24 2.94 -21.01 6.16
N SER A 25 3.07 -22.33 6.35
CA SER A 25 2.06 -23.16 7.03
C SER A 25 1.71 -22.70 8.44
N ALA A 26 2.63 -21.99 9.12
CA ALA A 26 2.41 -21.40 10.43
C ALA A 26 1.26 -20.36 10.44
N PHE A 27 0.98 -19.69 9.33
CA PHE A 27 -0.11 -18.71 9.22
C PHE A 27 -1.45 -19.35 8.80
N GLU A 28 -1.48 -20.62 8.44
CA GLU A 28 -2.71 -21.28 8.00
C GLU A 28 -3.85 -21.24 9.04
N PRO A 29 -3.60 -21.43 10.36
CA PRO A 29 -4.68 -21.37 11.34
C PRO A 29 -5.39 -20.01 11.41
N VAL A 30 -4.65 -18.90 11.31
CA VAL A 30 -5.26 -17.56 11.31
C VAL A 30 -6.00 -17.26 10.01
N LEU A 31 -5.52 -17.79 8.87
CA LEU A 31 -6.22 -17.68 7.59
C LEU A 31 -7.54 -18.47 7.61
N GLN A 32 -7.55 -19.68 8.17
CA GLN A 32 -8.76 -20.48 8.31
C GLN A 32 -9.79 -19.78 9.21
N ALA A 33 -9.35 -19.21 10.33
CA ALA A 33 -10.23 -18.42 11.21
C ALA A 33 -10.79 -17.19 10.47
N ALA A 34 -9.97 -16.48 9.69
CA ALA A 34 -10.43 -15.34 8.91
C ALA A 34 -11.44 -15.74 7.81
N VAL A 35 -11.21 -16.85 7.12
CA VAL A 35 -12.13 -17.41 6.11
C VAL A 35 -13.50 -17.74 6.71
N GLN A 36 -13.54 -18.30 7.93
CA GLN A 36 -14.81 -18.56 8.62
C GLN A 36 -15.59 -17.27 8.93
N GLN A 37 -14.90 -16.14 9.11
CA GLN A 37 -15.52 -14.84 9.35
C GLN A 37 -15.94 -14.10 8.06
N ALA A 38 -15.56 -14.60 6.87
CA ALA A 38 -15.87 -13.94 5.60
C ALA A 38 -17.38 -13.86 5.32
N ASN A 39 -18.16 -14.84 5.81
CA ASN A 39 -19.63 -14.88 5.72
C ASN A 39 -20.17 -14.64 4.28
N GLY A 40 -19.66 -15.41 3.31
CA GLY A 40 -20.10 -15.34 1.91
C GLY A 40 -19.46 -14.24 1.07
N ARG A 41 -18.51 -13.49 1.64
CA ARG A 41 -17.76 -12.42 0.95
C ARG A 41 -16.46 -12.95 0.34
N SER A 42 -15.95 -12.25 -0.67
CA SER A 42 -14.60 -12.54 -1.17
C SER A 42 -13.57 -12.01 -0.17
N LEU A 43 -12.66 -12.88 0.26
CA LEU A 43 -11.56 -12.53 1.15
C LEU A 43 -10.25 -12.82 0.45
N TYR A 44 -9.35 -11.85 0.45
CA TYR A 44 -8.04 -11.94 -0.15
C TYR A 44 -6.95 -11.74 0.90
N LEU A 45 -5.85 -12.43 0.71
CA LEU A 45 -4.61 -12.26 1.44
C LEU A 45 -3.65 -11.43 0.61
N TYR A 46 -3.03 -10.42 1.21
CA TYR A 46 -1.90 -9.72 0.62
C TYR A 46 -0.79 -9.59 1.68
N GLY A 47 0.20 -8.75 1.42
CA GLY A 47 1.22 -8.48 2.42
C GLY A 47 2.33 -9.52 2.44
N SER A 48 3.18 -9.37 3.45
CA SER A 48 4.35 -10.24 3.64
C SER A 48 4.00 -11.72 3.79
N VAL A 49 2.78 -12.05 4.24
CA VAL A 49 2.32 -13.44 4.35
C VAL A 49 2.04 -14.03 2.97
N ALA A 50 1.44 -13.25 2.06
CA ALA A 50 1.14 -13.67 0.70
C ALA A 50 2.41 -13.89 -0.16
N THR A 51 3.48 -13.14 0.14
CA THR A 51 4.78 -13.26 -0.53
C THR A 51 5.72 -14.27 0.12
N GLY A 52 5.38 -14.82 1.29
CA GLY A 52 6.22 -15.77 2.02
C GLY A 52 7.37 -15.15 2.82
N HIS A 53 7.36 -13.83 3.02
CA HIS A 53 8.38 -13.09 3.75
C HIS A 53 7.98 -12.68 5.17
N ALA A 54 6.79 -13.09 5.62
CA ALA A 54 6.30 -12.79 6.96
C ALA A 54 7.14 -13.46 8.04
N ARG A 55 7.36 -12.73 9.14
CA ARG A 55 8.04 -13.23 10.35
C ARG A 55 7.04 -13.33 11.49
N GLN A 56 7.01 -14.47 12.17
CA GLN A 56 6.11 -14.70 13.29
C GLN A 56 6.34 -13.67 14.40
N GLY A 57 5.26 -13.15 14.97
CA GLY A 57 5.26 -12.13 16.02
C GLY A 57 5.68 -10.73 15.58
N VAL A 58 6.10 -10.54 14.33
CA VAL A 58 6.62 -9.27 13.81
C VAL A 58 5.75 -8.72 12.68
N SER A 59 5.37 -9.59 11.74
CA SER A 59 4.54 -9.20 10.60
C SER A 59 3.07 -9.07 10.98
N ASP A 60 2.38 -8.15 10.31
CA ASP A 60 0.92 -8.13 10.29
C ASP A 60 0.39 -9.20 9.33
N LEU A 61 -0.86 -9.60 9.54
CA LEU A 61 -1.65 -10.31 8.54
C LEU A 61 -2.59 -9.30 7.87
N ASP A 62 -2.33 -9.03 6.60
CA ASP A 62 -3.08 -8.07 5.82
C ASP A 62 -4.12 -8.78 4.93
N LEU A 63 -5.39 -8.47 5.15
CA LEU A 63 -6.51 -9.05 4.44
C LEU A 63 -7.36 -7.96 3.77
N LEU A 64 -7.95 -8.31 2.63
CA LEU A 64 -8.87 -7.46 1.90
C LEU A 64 -10.19 -8.20 1.73
N SER A 65 -11.29 -7.61 2.17
CA SER A 65 -12.64 -8.11 1.94
C SER A 65 -13.31 -7.31 0.82
N VAL A 66 -13.97 -8.00 -0.12
CA VAL A 66 -14.75 -7.37 -1.19
C VAL A 66 -16.23 -7.72 -1.02
N GLY A 67 -17.09 -6.70 -1.05
CA GLY A 67 -18.54 -6.85 -0.84
C GLY A 67 -18.94 -6.81 0.64
N ALA A 68 -18.05 -6.35 1.53
CA ALA A 68 -18.37 -6.18 2.94
C ALA A 68 -18.98 -4.81 3.23
N SER A 69 -20.16 -4.81 3.86
CA SER A 69 -20.57 -3.74 4.77
C SER A 69 -20.69 -4.35 6.17
N GLY A 70 -20.04 -3.74 7.17
CA GLY A 70 -20.12 -4.18 8.57
C GLY A 70 -18.78 -4.30 9.31
N ARG A 71 -18.85 -4.68 10.59
CA ARG A 71 -17.70 -4.82 11.50
C ARG A 71 -16.76 -5.94 11.04
N THR A 72 -15.48 -5.65 10.92
CA THR A 72 -14.46 -6.65 10.57
C THR A 72 -14.03 -7.45 11.80
N ALA A 73 -13.64 -8.71 11.58
CA ALA A 73 -13.15 -9.60 12.65
C ALA A 73 -11.68 -9.34 13.03
N GLY A 74 -11.03 -8.34 12.44
CA GLY A 74 -9.59 -8.05 12.62
C GLY A 74 -9.16 -7.93 14.09
N PRO A 75 -9.82 -7.13 14.94
CA PRO A 75 -9.46 -7.02 16.35
C PRO A 75 -9.62 -8.32 17.14
N GLU A 76 -10.62 -9.15 16.81
CA GLU A 76 -10.81 -10.45 17.45
C GLU A 76 -9.70 -11.42 17.07
N LEU A 77 -9.42 -11.53 15.77
CA LEU A 77 -8.35 -12.37 15.25
C LEU A 77 -6.97 -11.91 15.75
N SER A 78 -6.74 -10.61 15.88
CA SER A 78 -5.51 -10.05 16.46
C SER A 78 -5.30 -10.52 17.90
N ARG A 79 -6.36 -10.56 18.70
CA ARG A 79 -6.29 -11.08 20.08
C ARG A 79 -6.10 -12.59 20.11
N GLN A 80 -6.86 -13.32 19.29
CA GLN A 80 -6.81 -14.78 19.24
C GLN A 80 -5.44 -15.32 18.80
N PHE A 81 -4.80 -14.63 17.85
CA PHE A 81 -3.51 -15.02 17.27
C PHE A 81 -2.37 -14.11 17.72
N ALA A 82 -2.50 -13.47 18.88
CA ALA A 82 -1.44 -12.70 19.51
C ALA A 82 -0.19 -13.57 19.68
N GLY A 83 0.96 -13.07 19.20
CA GLY A 83 2.23 -13.80 19.20
C GLY A 83 2.55 -14.51 17.87
N LEU A 84 1.54 -14.86 17.07
CA LEU A 84 1.77 -15.34 15.69
C LEU A 84 1.94 -14.16 14.72
N VAL A 85 1.11 -13.14 14.86
CA VAL A 85 1.14 -11.89 14.08
C VAL A 85 1.15 -10.71 15.03
N ARG A 86 1.68 -9.56 14.57
CA ARG A 86 1.58 -8.30 15.31
C ARG A 86 0.15 -7.77 15.36
N GLY A 87 -0.61 -7.99 14.29
CA GLY A 87 -2.02 -7.67 14.17
C GLY A 87 -2.64 -8.31 12.93
N VAL A 88 -3.96 -8.35 12.89
CA VAL A 88 -4.76 -8.76 11.73
C VAL A 88 -5.54 -7.54 11.26
N GLU A 89 -5.16 -7.04 10.09
CA GLU A 89 -5.80 -5.89 9.45
C GLU A 89 -6.72 -6.40 8.33
N ILE A 90 -7.98 -5.96 8.36
CA ILE A 90 -8.96 -6.32 7.32
C ILE A 90 -9.48 -5.02 6.71
N SER A 91 -8.99 -4.70 5.51
CA SER A 91 -9.51 -3.63 4.68
C SER A 91 -10.77 -4.09 3.95
N ALA A 92 -11.59 -3.14 3.51
CA ALA A 92 -12.83 -3.43 2.79
C ALA A 92 -12.89 -2.61 1.50
N LEU A 93 -13.32 -3.27 0.42
CA LEU A 93 -13.80 -2.65 -0.80
C LEU A 93 -15.25 -3.07 -1.03
N THR A 94 -16.03 -2.17 -1.59
CA THR A 94 -17.31 -2.49 -2.19
C THR A 94 -17.11 -3.03 -3.60
N ALA A 95 -18.11 -3.72 -4.14
CA ALA A 95 -18.07 -4.11 -5.55
C ALA A 95 -18.01 -2.89 -6.48
N GLN A 96 -18.58 -1.76 -6.06
CA GLN A 96 -18.60 -0.52 -6.84
C GLN A 96 -17.21 0.09 -6.98
N ASP A 97 -16.34 -0.10 -5.99
CA ASP A 97 -14.95 0.39 -6.01
C ASP A 97 -14.12 -0.28 -7.10
N LEU A 98 -14.61 -1.38 -7.70
CA LEU A 98 -13.96 -2.12 -8.79
C LEU A 98 -14.56 -1.82 -10.17
N VAL A 99 -15.64 -1.03 -10.25
CA VAL A 99 -16.41 -0.83 -11.49
C VAL A 99 -16.12 0.54 -12.09
N GLY A 100 -15.98 0.59 -13.43
CA GLY A 100 -15.79 1.83 -14.18
C GLY A 100 -14.33 2.15 -14.49
N ASP A 101 -14.13 3.32 -15.10
CA ASP A 101 -12.85 3.75 -15.68
C ASP A 101 -12.08 4.78 -14.84
N SER A 102 -12.55 5.08 -13.62
CA SER A 102 -11.82 5.96 -12.70
C SER A 102 -10.44 5.39 -12.39
N ASP A 103 -9.50 6.28 -12.05
CA ASP A 103 -8.15 5.88 -11.65
C ASP A 103 -8.18 5.03 -10.38
N GLU A 104 -9.02 5.38 -9.41
CA GLU A 104 -9.23 4.58 -8.19
C GLU A 104 -9.68 3.15 -8.50
N SER A 105 -10.73 2.99 -9.30
CA SER A 105 -11.23 1.65 -9.65
C SER A 105 -10.23 0.86 -10.49
N TYR A 106 -9.46 1.53 -11.35
CA TYR A 106 -8.35 0.89 -12.05
C TYR A 106 -7.28 0.41 -11.08
N GLY A 107 -6.84 1.27 -10.15
CA GLY A 107 -5.86 0.93 -9.11
C GLY A 107 -6.30 -0.23 -8.24
N ASN A 108 -7.56 -0.24 -7.81
CA ASN A 108 -8.13 -1.34 -7.02
C ASN A 108 -8.11 -2.68 -7.78
N ARG A 109 -8.42 -2.68 -9.08
CA ARG A 109 -8.32 -3.89 -9.92
C ARG A 109 -6.87 -4.35 -10.11
N VAL A 110 -5.94 -3.43 -10.31
CA VAL A 110 -4.50 -3.74 -10.38
C VAL A 110 -4.03 -4.36 -9.06
N PHE A 111 -4.38 -3.76 -7.93
CA PHE A 111 -4.05 -4.27 -6.60
C PHE A 111 -4.59 -5.68 -6.40
N LEU A 112 -5.88 -5.89 -6.67
CA LEU A 112 -6.53 -7.18 -6.50
C LEU A 112 -5.92 -8.26 -7.41
N ARG A 113 -5.59 -7.91 -8.66
CA ARG A 113 -5.03 -8.87 -9.62
C ARG A 113 -3.62 -9.33 -9.26
N HIS A 114 -2.79 -8.39 -8.81
CA HIS A 114 -1.34 -8.60 -8.72
C HIS A 114 -0.80 -8.73 -7.31
N TYR A 115 -1.49 -8.19 -6.31
CA TYR A 115 -0.98 -8.15 -4.93
C TYR A 115 -1.79 -9.02 -3.96
N CYS A 116 -2.85 -9.68 -4.43
CA CYS A 116 -3.79 -10.41 -3.61
C CYS A 116 -3.91 -11.88 -4.04
N VAL A 117 -4.05 -12.77 -3.06
CA VAL A 117 -4.44 -14.18 -3.21
C VAL A 117 -5.86 -14.35 -2.72
N LEU A 118 -6.76 -14.84 -3.57
CA LEU A 118 -8.10 -15.21 -3.14
C LEU A 118 -8.03 -16.37 -2.13
N LEU A 119 -8.64 -16.18 -0.96
CA LEU A 119 -8.78 -17.22 0.07
C LEU A 119 -10.14 -17.93 0.00
N VAL A 120 -11.22 -17.16 -0.18
CA VAL A 120 -12.60 -17.67 -0.26
C VAL A 120 -13.48 -16.66 -1.01
N GLY A 121 -14.57 -17.15 -1.62
CA GLY A 121 -15.59 -16.34 -2.30
C GLY A 121 -15.33 -16.18 -3.81
N PRO A 122 -16.17 -15.40 -4.52
CA PRO A 122 -15.98 -15.13 -5.95
C PRO A 122 -14.66 -14.43 -6.25
N ASP A 123 -13.98 -14.85 -7.33
CA ASP A 123 -12.78 -14.18 -7.80
C ASP A 123 -13.14 -12.90 -8.59
N MET A 124 -13.00 -11.76 -7.92
CA MET A 124 -13.21 -10.43 -8.49
C MET A 124 -11.95 -9.91 -9.20
N ALA A 125 -10.81 -10.62 -9.08
CA ALA A 125 -9.53 -10.31 -9.72
C ALA A 125 -9.28 -11.15 -10.97
N ALA A 126 -10.22 -12.00 -11.36
CA ALA A 126 -10.12 -12.81 -12.56
C ALA A 126 -10.01 -11.92 -13.80
N GLY A 127 -9.08 -12.25 -14.69
CA GLY A 127 -8.86 -11.48 -15.91
C GLY A 127 -7.40 -11.50 -16.37
N GLN A 128 -7.10 -10.62 -17.31
CA GLN A 128 -5.75 -10.44 -17.84
C GLN A 128 -4.87 -9.67 -16.84
N ALA A 129 -3.56 -9.89 -16.94
CA ALA A 129 -2.58 -9.10 -16.20
C ALA A 129 -2.62 -7.64 -16.66
N PHE A 130 -2.51 -6.72 -15.71
CA PHE A 130 -2.42 -5.28 -15.99
C PHE A 130 -0.99 -4.86 -16.38
N PRO A 131 -0.84 -3.89 -17.29
CA PRO A 131 0.45 -3.30 -17.63
C PRO A 131 1.09 -2.59 -16.43
N ALA A 132 2.42 -2.68 -16.34
CA ALA A 132 3.24 -1.89 -15.44
C ALA A 132 3.51 -0.51 -16.07
N ASP A 133 2.50 0.35 -16.00
CA ASP A 133 2.47 1.62 -16.71
C ASP A 133 2.05 2.81 -15.84
N VAL A 134 2.00 3.98 -16.47
CA VAL A 134 1.60 5.23 -15.83
C VAL A 134 0.17 5.20 -15.30
N ARG A 135 -0.75 4.45 -15.93
CA ARG A 135 -2.14 4.33 -15.47
C ARG A 135 -2.21 3.51 -14.18
N ALA A 136 -1.42 2.45 -14.06
CA ALA A 136 -1.31 1.68 -12.83
C ALA A 136 -0.69 2.52 -11.70
N ALA A 137 0.40 3.24 -11.97
CA ALA A 137 1.04 4.13 -10.99
C ALA A 137 0.08 5.23 -10.51
N ARG A 138 -0.68 5.84 -11.43
CA ARG A 138 -1.74 6.81 -11.10
C ARG A 138 -2.86 6.17 -10.32
N GLY A 139 -3.31 4.98 -10.69
CA GLY A 139 -4.38 4.28 -9.98
C GLY A 139 -4.04 4.00 -8.51
N PHE A 140 -2.78 3.71 -8.18
CA PHE A 140 -2.37 3.51 -6.78
C PHE A 140 -2.23 4.80 -5.96
N ASN A 141 -1.81 5.90 -6.59
CA ASN A 141 -1.22 7.02 -5.87
C ASN A 141 -1.62 8.41 -6.37
N GLY A 142 -2.53 8.51 -7.34
CA GLY A 142 -2.98 9.78 -7.89
C GLY A 142 -3.80 10.63 -6.91
N ASP A 143 -4.27 10.04 -5.81
CA ASP A 143 -4.88 10.68 -4.65
C ASP A 143 -3.90 11.44 -3.74
N ILE A 144 -2.58 11.38 -3.99
CA ILE A 144 -1.57 11.98 -3.09
C ILE A 144 -1.83 13.46 -2.79
N ALA A 145 -2.35 14.23 -3.75
CA ALA A 145 -2.67 15.64 -3.51
C ALA A 145 -3.89 15.81 -2.61
N GLN A 146 -4.91 14.95 -2.73
CA GLN A 146 -6.08 14.97 -1.83
C GLN A 146 -5.65 14.68 -0.39
N HIS A 147 -4.73 13.73 -0.21
CA HIS A 147 -4.13 13.45 1.08
C HIS A 147 -3.35 14.64 1.67
N VAL A 148 -2.60 15.38 0.84
CA VAL A 148 -1.91 16.60 1.29
C VAL A 148 -2.89 17.62 1.85
N GLU A 149 -4.03 17.84 1.19
CA GLU A 149 -5.07 18.76 1.70
C GLU A 149 -5.63 18.29 3.05
N VAL A 150 -5.92 16.99 3.19
CA VAL A 150 -6.37 16.39 4.45
C VAL A 150 -5.33 16.58 5.57
N TRP A 151 -4.05 16.38 5.28
CA TRP A 151 -2.98 16.54 6.25
C TRP A 151 -2.78 18.00 6.66
N ARG A 152 -2.90 18.95 5.72
CA ARG A 152 -2.87 20.39 6.04
C ARG A 152 -4.04 20.77 6.96
N GLY A 153 -5.23 20.25 6.70
CA GLY A 153 -6.39 20.43 7.57
C GLY A 153 -6.17 19.88 8.99
N ALA A 154 -5.63 18.67 9.10
CA ALA A 154 -5.29 18.06 10.39
C ALA A 154 -4.26 18.91 11.18
N LEU A 155 -3.21 19.40 10.52
CA LEU A 155 -2.23 20.30 11.15
C LEU A 155 -2.85 21.60 11.65
N GLN A 156 -3.74 22.22 10.86
CA GLN A 156 -4.45 23.44 11.27
C GLN A 156 -5.36 23.20 12.49
N ALA A 157 -5.91 21.99 12.61
CA ALA A 157 -6.69 21.57 13.77
C ALA A 157 -5.83 21.16 14.98
N GLY A 158 -4.49 21.16 14.86
CA GLY A 158 -3.56 20.74 15.92
C GLY A 158 -3.44 19.22 16.08
N GLU A 159 -3.90 18.44 15.11
CA GLU A 159 -3.91 16.97 15.15
C GLU A 159 -2.59 16.38 14.63
N THR A 160 -1.61 16.19 15.53
CA THR A 160 -0.29 15.64 15.15
C THR A 160 -0.16 14.13 15.36
N GLN A 161 -1.03 13.54 16.19
CA GLN A 161 -0.91 12.14 16.59
C GLN A 161 -0.93 11.19 15.38
N GLY A 162 0.19 10.49 15.16
CA GLY A 162 0.36 9.56 14.04
C GLY A 162 0.35 10.19 12.65
N LEU A 163 0.28 11.52 12.54
CA LEU A 163 0.20 12.21 11.26
C LEU A 163 1.50 12.08 10.45
N ALA A 164 2.65 12.25 11.10
CA ALA A 164 3.98 12.04 10.50
C ALA A 164 4.09 10.69 9.79
N ARG A 165 3.68 9.61 10.47
CA ARG A 165 3.71 8.25 9.90
C ARG A 165 2.77 8.08 8.71
N ARG A 166 1.58 8.68 8.74
CA ARG A 166 0.63 8.64 7.61
C ARG A 166 1.19 9.37 6.39
N ILE A 167 1.73 10.58 6.59
CA ILE A 167 2.39 11.38 5.56
C ILE A 167 3.51 10.57 4.92
N ALA A 168 4.41 10.02 5.73
CA ALA A 168 5.56 9.26 5.26
C ALA A 168 5.17 8.04 4.44
N ARG A 169 4.26 7.19 4.97
CA ARG A 169 3.87 5.96 4.29
C ARG A 169 3.20 6.20 2.94
N LYS A 170 2.36 7.22 2.83
CA LYS A 170 1.65 7.54 1.58
C LYS A 170 2.55 8.28 0.60
N THR A 171 3.37 9.23 1.06
CA THR A 171 4.35 9.94 0.21
C THR A 171 5.35 8.96 -0.40
N LEU A 172 5.92 8.05 0.40
CA LEU A 172 6.88 7.06 -0.10
C LEU A 172 6.23 6.01 -1.03
N LEU A 173 4.94 5.72 -0.87
CA LEU A 173 4.22 4.86 -1.80
C LEU A 173 3.95 5.57 -3.12
N ALA A 174 3.58 6.86 -3.10
CA ALA A 174 3.49 7.66 -4.31
C ALA A 174 4.85 7.77 -5.02
N LEU A 175 5.92 7.93 -4.25
CA LEU A 175 7.29 7.96 -4.78
C LEU A 175 7.67 6.67 -5.51
N SER A 176 7.24 5.50 -5.05
CA SER A 176 7.52 4.24 -5.75
C SER A 176 6.80 4.15 -7.10
N GLY A 177 5.58 4.68 -7.19
CA GLY A 177 4.88 4.86 -8.47
C GLY A 177 5.61 5.81 -9.41
N LEU A 178 6.12 6.93 -8.88
CA LEU A 178 6.95 7.88 -9.63
C LEU A 178 8.24 7.23 -10.16
N VAL A 179 8.96 6.48 -9.33
CA VAL A 179 10.16 5.75 -9.75
C VAL A 179 9.84 4.70 -10.80
N SER A 180 8.74 3.96 -10.64
CA SER A 180 8.31 2.95 -11.62
C SER A 180 8.12 3.56 -13.01
N VAL A 181 7.47 4.73 -13.08
CA VAL A 181 7.27 5.44 -14.35
C VAL A 181 8.58 6.04 -14.87
N HIS A 182 9.34 6.72 -14.02
CA HIS A 182 10.57 7.41 -14.41
C HIS A 182 11.65 6.46 -14.94
N ASP A 183 11.87 5.33 -14.29
CA ASP A 183 12.91 4.36 -14.65
C ASP A 183 12.39 3.24 -15.58
N GLU A 184 11.12 3.29 -15.99
CA GLU A 184 10.44 2.27 -16.79
C GLU A 184 10.45 0.86 -16.18
N ILE A 185 10.53 0.77 -14.85
CA ILE A 185 10.45 -0.45 -14.04
C ILE A 185 9.09 -0.58 -13.35
N TRP A 186 8.95 -1.52 -12.42
CA TRP A 186 7.80 -1.56 -11.51
C TRP A 186 8.24 -1.88 -10.08
N THR A 187 7.84 -1.04 -9.12
CA THR A 187 8.03 -1.31 -7.70
C THR A 187 7.03 -0.57 -6.80
N THR A 188 6.63 -1.21 -5.72
CA THR A 188 5.94 -0.64 -4.55
C THR A 188 6.82 -0.63 -3.31
N ASP A 189 8.11 -0.96 -3.43
CA ASP A 189 9.06 -0.90 -2.33
C ASP A 189 9.49 0.55 -2.07
N ARG A 190 9.05 1.06 -0.92
CA ARG A 190 9.31 2.42 -0.44
C ARG A 190 10.81 2.68 -0.25
N ARG A 191 11.56 1.67 0.19
CA ARG A 191 13.01 1.82 0.46
C ARG A 191 13.79 1.92 -0.84
N THR A 192 13.51 1.03 -1.80
CA THR A 192 14.07 1.08 -3.15
C THR A 192 13.76 2.42 -3.82
N ALA A 193 12.49 2.86 -3.74
CA ALA A 193 12.07 4.13 -4.32
C ALA A 193 12.78 5.33 -3.70
N ALA A 194 12.84 5.41 -2.36
CA ALA A 194 13.55 6.48 -1.66
C ALA A 194 15.04 6.51 -2.04
N ALA A 195 15.73 5.37 -1.99
CA ALA A 195 17.15 5.28 -2.33
C ALA A 195 17.42 5.66 -3.80
N ARG A 196 16.53 5.29 -4.72
CA ARG A 196 16.64 5.68 -6.13
C ARG A 196 16.40 7.17 -6.31
N TRP A 197 15.35 7.71 -5.70
CA TRP A 197 15.00 9.12 -5.86
C TRP A 197 16.00 10.05 -5.20
N SER A 198 16.64 9.67 -4.09
CA SER A 198 17.76 10.41 -3.50
C SER A 198 18.94 10.60 -4.48
N LYS A 199 19.09 9.73 -5.50
CA LYS A 199 20.09 9.92 -6.57
C LYS A 199 19.59 10.85 -7.68
N VAL A 200 18.27 10.86 -7.93
CA VAL A 200 17.63 11.71 -8.94
C VAL A 200 17.50 13.15 -8.43
N ARG A 201 17.19 13.32 -7.15
CA ARG A 201 16.98 14.59 -6.44
C ARG A 201 17.85 14.61 -5.16
N PRO A 202 19.18 14.81 -5.27
CA PRO A 202 20.08 14.81 -4.12
C PRO A 202 19.71 15.80 -3.01
N GLU A 203 19.07 16.91 -3.36
CA GLU A 203 18.58 17.91 -2.42
C GLU A 203 17.44 17.39 -1.52
N LEU A 204 16.73 16.33 -1.94
CA LEU A 204 15.67 15.70 -1.14
C LEU A 204 16.19 14.52 -0.29
N ALA A 205 17.45 14.13 -0.43
CA ALA A 205 17.96 12.86 0.09
C ALA A 205 17.82 12.74 1.62
N ALA A 206 18.16 13.80 2.37
CA ALA A 206 18.02 13.83 3.83
C ALA A 206 16.54 13.73 4.27
N GLY A 207 15.65 14.45 3.57
CA GLY A 207 14.21 14.38 3.82
C GLY A 207 13.61 13.00 3.52
N LEU A 208 14.08 12.33 2.47
CA LEU A 208 13.65 10.97 2.13
C LEU A 208 14.12 9.93 3.15
N GLU A 209 15.30 10.12 3.73
CA GLU A 209 15.78 9.31 4.85
C GLU A 209 14.91 9.51 6.09
N GLU A 210 14.57 10.76 6.41
CA GLU A 210 13.69 11.07 7.53
C GLU A 210 12.26 10.54 7.33
N LEU A 211 11.67 10.70 6.14
CA LEU A 211 10.39 10.05 5.81
C LEU A 211 10.47 8.53 5.95
N SER A 212 11.59 7.91 5.60
CA SER A 212 11.77 6.46 5.76
C SER A 212 11.70 6.07 7.24
N LEU A 213 12.36 6.83 8.13
CA LEU A 213 12.28 6.65 9.58
C LEU A 213 10.85 6.83 10.12
N TRP A 214 10.16 7.90 9.72
CA TRP A 214 8.77 8.17 10.10
C TRP A 214 7.81 7.05 9.67
N SER A 215 8.12 6.33 8.59
CA SER A 215 7.27 5.26 8.08
C SER A 215 7.35 3.94 8.88
N GLU A 216 8.50 3.70 9.51
CA GLU A 216 8.83 2.45 10.21
C GLU A 216 8.40 2.49 11.67
N GLN A 217 8.63 3.62 12.34
CA GLN A 217 8.42 3.76 13.79
C GLN A 217 7.36 4.82 14.10
N PRO A 218 6.58 4.68 15.18
CA PRO A 218 5.84 5.82 15.72
C PRO A 218 6.85 6.87 16.19
N ILE A 219 6.80 8.05 15.60
CA ILE A 219 7.63 9.20 15.99
C ILE A 219 6.67 10.34 16.33
N ASP A 220 6.87 10.94 17.50
CA ASP A 220 6.15 12.13 17.91
C ASP A 220 6.85 13.35 17.32
N CYS A 221 6.27 13.89 16.26
CA CYS A 221 6.73 15.12 15.62
C CYS A 221 5.83 16.29 16.04
N SER A 222 6.44 17.44 16.29
CA SER A 222 5.73 18.71 16.43
C SER A 222 5.04 19.11 15.12
N GLY A 223 4.01 19.95 15.21
CA GLY A 223 3.33 20.47 14.03
C GLY A 223 4.27 21.22 13.08
N LEU A 224 5.30 21.90 13.62
CA LEU A 224 6.31 22.59 12.83
C LEU A 224 7.19 21.63 12.03
N GLU A 225 7.68 20.55 12.66
CA GLU A 225 8.48 19.51 11.95
C GLU A 225 7.68 18.87 10.82
N ILE A 226 6.40 18.56 11.07
CA ILE A 226 5.51 18.00 10.05
C ILE A 226 5.30 19.01 8.92
N GLN A 227 5.04 20.28 9.24
CA GLN A 227 4.84 21.32 8.24
C GLN A 227 6.08 21.51 7.36
N THR A 228 7.27 21.60 7.96
CA THR A 228 8.54 21.70 7.22
C THR A 228 8.73 20.51 6.29
N MET A 229 8.51 19.28 6.78
CA MET A 229 8.60 18.08 5.93
C MET A 229 7.60 18.12 4.76
N MET A 230 6.38 18.60 5.00
CA MET A 230 5.36 18.73 3.97
C MET A 230 5.74 19.75 2.89
N ASP A 231 6.29 20.89 3.28
CA ASP A 231 6.61 21.97 2.37
C ASP A 231 7.92 21.70 1.60
N ASP A 232 8.94 21.16 2.27
CA ASP A 232 10.29 21.01 1.70
C ASP A 232 10.51 19.68 0.97
N VAL A 233 9.77 18.62 1.32
CA VAL A 233 10.00 17.26 0.78
C VAL A 233 8.76 16.71 0.08
N VAL A 234 7.61 16.70 0.77
CA VAL A 234 6.38 16.12 0.21
C VAL A 234 5.89 16.94 -0.98
N SER A 235 5.87 18.27 -0.89
CA SER A 235 5.36 19.14 -1.96
C SER A 235 6.17 19.02 -3.27
N PRO A 236 7.52 19.00 -3.25
CA PRO A 236 8.30 18.66 -4.44
C PRO A 236 7.97 17.28 -5.01
N ILE A 237 7.83 16.23 -4.19
CA ILE A 237 7.47 14.88 -4.66
C ILE A 237 6.09 14.87 -5.31
N VAL A 238 5.09 15.56 -4.73
CA VAL A 238 3.75 15.68 -5.32
C VAL A 238 3.80 16.40 -6.67
N ARG A 239 4.65 17.42 -6.81
CA ARG A 239 4.86 18.13 -8.07
C ARG A 239 5.45 17.21 -9.14
N ASP A 240 6.50 16.47 -8.80
CA ASP A 240 7.14 15.52 -9.70
C ASP A 240 6.15 14.41 -10.10
N PHE A 241 5.39 13.88 -9.13
CA PHE A 241 4.35 12.89 -9.37
C PHE A 241 3.27 13.42 -10.32
N ARG A 242 2.75 14.63 -10.08
CA ARG A 242 1.77 15.27 -10.99
C ARG A 242 2.32 15.41 -12.41
N SER A 243 3.60 15.76 -12.55
CA SER A 243 4.22 15.99 -13.85
C SER A 243 4.47 14.68 -14.63
N ALA A 244 4.95 13.64 -13.97
CA ALA A 244 5.35 12.39 -14.64
C ALA A 244 4.21 11.36 -14.69
N VAL A 245 3.40 11.29 -13.64
CA VAL A 245 2.34 10.27 -13.48
C VAL A 245 0.95 10.84 -13.71
N GLY A 246 0.71 12.07 -13.23
CA GLY A 246 -0.63 12.69 -13.17
C GLY A 246 -1.37 12.27 -11.91
N LEU A 247 -2.30 13.12 -11.46
CA LEU A 247 -3.14 12.87 -10.29
C LEU A 247 -4.49 12.30 -10.72
N TRP A 248 -5.26 11.77 -9.75
CA TRP A 248 -6.66 11.47 -9.98
C TRP A 248 -7.39 12.74 -10.42
N ASN A 249 -8.28 12.58 -11.40
CA ASN A 249 -9.18 13.63 -11.87
C ASN A 249 -10.31 13.90 -10.87
#